data_AF-A0A088EZY4-F1
#
_entry.id   AF-A0A088EZY4-F1
#
_cell.length_a   1.000
_cell.length_b   1.000
_cell.length_c   1.000
_cell.angle_alpha   90.00
_cell.angle_beta   90.00
_cell.angle_gamma   90.00
#
_symmetry.space_group_name_H-M   'P 1'
#
loop_
_entity.id
_entity.type
_entity.pdbx_description
1 polymer ?
#
loop_
_entity_poly.entity_id
_entity_poly.type
_entity_poly.pdbx_seq_one_letter_code
_entity_poly.pdbx_strand_id
1 'polypeptide(L)'
;MKTLTLKELNAKASKFFEKAHVSEIFATSDGQFFFNKGDASNHAGPKGNVFDFKKEDFESSEENEPIKLSAQEVIKFILEAQNLEDLAKYATDERKTVKAAFEKRSEELETDVDQEEEEVEVTQELLNANPDLVDLGVAIGEKIKIPKV
;
A
#
# COMPACT_ATOMS: atom_id res chain seq x y z
N MET A 1 -46.64 -0.61 -16.40
CA MET A 1 -45.75 -0.75 -15.23
C MET A 1 -44.50 0.06 -15.50
N LYS A 2 -43.99 0.81 -14.52
CA LYS A 2 -42.76 1.57 -14.69
C LYS A 2 -41.59 0.60 -14.55
N THR A 3 -40.89 0.33 -15.65
CA THR A 3 -39.68 -0.48 -15.64
C THR A 3 -38.50 0.40 -15.27
N LEU A 4 -37.76 0.03 -14.23
CA LEU A 4 -36.54 0.73 -13.84
C LEU A 4 -35.38 0.27 -14.73
N THR A 5 -34.51 1.21 -15.06
CA THR A 5 -33.26 0.91 -15.76
C THR A 5 -32.29 0.18 -14.83
N LEU A 6 -31.32 -0.55 -15.41
CA LEU A 6 -30.28 -1.23 -14.63
C LEU A 6 -29.53 -0.25 -13.70
N LYS A 7 -29.30 0.99 -14.15
CA LYS A 7 -28.67 2.05 -13.35
C LYS A 7 -29.49 2.43 -12.12
N GLU A 8 -30.81 2.54 -12.26
CA GLU A 8 -31.72 2.83 -11.14
C GLU A 8 -31.83 1.66 -10.16
N LEU A 9 -31.81 0.42 -10.67
CA LEU A 9 -31.81 -0.79 -9.86
C LEU A 9 -30.50 -0.93 -9.06
N ASN A 10 -29.36 -0.65 -9.69
CA ASN A 10 -28.04 -0.69 -9.06
C ASN A 10 -27.93 0.34 -7.90
N ALA A 11 -28.36 1.59 -8.11
CA ALA A 11 -28.37 2.60 -7.05
C ALA A 11 -29.29 2.24 -5.86
N LYS A 12 -30.39 1.53 -6.12
CA LYS A 12 -31.28 1.02 -5.06
C LYS A 12 -30.70 -0.21 -4.37
N ALA A 13 -30.03 -1.10 -5.10
CA ALA A 13 -29.37 -2.28 -4.57
C ALA A 13 -28.26 -1.91 -3.57
N SER A 14 -27.41 -0.94 -3.91
CA SER A 14 -26.40 -0.38 -3.00
C SER A 14 -27.00 0.06 -1.65
N LYS A 15 -28.04 0.90 -1.68
CA LYS A 15 -28.76 1.35 -0.47
C LYS A 15 -29.44 0.24 0.31
N PHE A 16 -29.83 -0.83 -0.39
CA PHE A 16 -30.44 -1.99 0.23
C PHE A 16 -29.39 -2.81 0.99
N PHE A 17 -28.20 -3.01 0.42
CA PHE A 17 -27.07 -3.66 1.08
C PHE A 17 -26.53 -2.90 2.30
N GLU A 18 -26.60 -1.55 2.31
CA GLU A 18 -26.26 -0.76 3.51
C GLU A 18 -27.17 -1.06 4.71
N LYS A 19 -28.41 -1.48 4.45
CA LYS A 19 -29.44 -1.74 5.49
C LYS A 19 -29.64 -3.22 5.78
N ALA A 20 -29.35 -4.08 4.81
CA ALA A 20 -29.58 -5.51 4.88
C ALA A 20 -28.23 -6.25 4.96
N HIS A 21 -28.06 -7.07 5.99
CA HIS A 21 -26.87 -7.91 6.16
C HIS A 21 -26.93 -9.16 5.28
N VAL A 22 -27.01 -8.96 3.97
CA VAL A 22 -27.07 -10.04 2.97
C VAL A 22 -25.99 -9.83 1.91
N SER A 23 -25.47 -10.92 1.37
CA SER A 23 -24.40 -10.89 0.37
C SER A 23 -24.92 -10.82 -1.07
N GLU A 24 -26.19 -11.16 -1.30
CA GLU A 24 -26.79 -11.22 -2.64
C GLU A 24 -28.27 -10.84 -2.56
N ILE A 25 -28.73 -10.10 -3.56
CA ILE A 25 -30.14 -9.76 -3.78
C ILE A 25 -30.47 -9.86 -5.27
N PHE A 26 -31.73 -10.18 -5.56
CA PHE A 26 -32.26 -10.30 -6.91
C PHE A 26 -33.30 -9.21 -7.13
N ALA A 27 -33.13 -8.41 -8.18
CA ALA A 27 -34.08 -7.35 -8.50
C ALA A 27 -34.86 -7.67 -9.77
N THR A 28 -36.14 -7.34 -9.79
CA THR A 28 -36.96 -7.43 -10.99
C THR A 28 -37.04 -6.08 -11.70
N SER A 29 -37.38 -6.07 -12.99
CA SER A 29 -37.48 -4.84 -13.78
C SER A 29 -38.49 -3.81 -13.26
N ASP A 30 -39.45 -4.21 -12.41
CA ASP A 30 -40.40 -3.31 -11.73
C ASP A 30 -39.83 -2.70 -10.43
N GLY A 31 -38.61 -3.07 -10.02
CA GLY A 31 -37.90 -2.47 -8.90
C GLY A 31 -38.11 -3.14 -7.54
N GLN A 32 -38.62 -4.38 -7.52
CA GLN A 32 -38.72 -5.18 -6.31
C GLN A 32 -37.44 -5.98 -6.10
N PHE A 33 -37.07 -6.17 -4.83
CA PHE A 33 -35.88 -6.90 -4.41
C PHE A 33 -36.27 -8.15 -3.62
N PHE A 34 -35.55 -9.23 -3.87
CA PHE A 34 -35.77 -10.54 -3.26
C PHE A 34 -34.43 -11.11 -2.80
N PHE A 35 -34.46 -11.93 -1.75
CA PHE A 35 -33.29 -12.66 -1.27
C PHE A 35 -33.11 -14.02 -1.97
N ASN A 36 -34.11 -14.45 -2.74
CA ASN A 36 -34.12 -15.71 -3.46
C ASN A 36 -34.47 -15.47 -4.93
N LYS A 37 -33.66 -16.03 -5.83
CA LYS A 37 -33.84 -15.93 -7.28
C LYS A 37 -35.16 -16.54 -7.76
N GLY A 38 -35.63 -17.59 -7.10
CA GLY A 38 -36.89 -18.26 -7.40
C GLY A 38 -38.09 -17.32 -7.21
N ASP A 39 -38.11 -16.58 -6.10
CA ASP A 39 -39.19 -15.62 -5.81
C ASP A 39 -39.16 -14.44 -6.78
N ALA A 40 -37.97 -13.92 -7.09
CA ALA A 40 -37.79 -12.89 -8.11
C ALA A 40 -38.27 -13.36 -9.49
N SER A 41 -37.97 -14.61 -9.86
CA SER A 41 -38.37 -15.17 -11.16
C SER A 41 -39.88 -15.39 -11.24
N ASN A 42 -40.49 -15.88 -10.15
CA ASN A 42 -41.94 -16.04 -10.05
C ASN A 42 -42.66 -14.70 -10.14
N HIS A 43 -42.10 -13.66 -9.51
CA HIS A 43 -42.63 -12.30 -9.54
C HIS A 43 -42.47 -11.63 -10.92
N ALA A 44 -41.30 -11.79 -11.55
CA ALA A 44 -41.02 -11.29 -12.89
C ALA A 44 -41.90 -11.95 -13.96
N GLY A 45 -42.26 -13.21 -13.75
CA GLY A 45 -43.03 -14.02 -14.69
C GLY A 45 -42.23 -14.38 -15.95
N PRO A 46 -42.86 -15.04 -16.94
CA PRO A 46 -42.17 -15.66 -18.08
C PRO A 46 -41.53 -14.67 -19.07
N LYS A 47 -41.79 -13.36 -18.94
CA LYS A 47 -41.24 -12.30 -19.80
C LYS A 47 -40.49 -11.22 -19.01
N GLY A 48 -40.40 -11.36 -17.69
CA GLY A 48 -39.72 -10.39 -16.85
C GLY A 48 -38.23 -10.69 -16.73
N ASN A 49 -37.44 -9.64 -16.52
CA ASN A 49 -36.01 -9.78 -16.30
C ASN A 49 -35.72 -9.73 -14.79
N VAL A 50 -34.84 -10.64 -14.36
CA VAL A 50 -34.25 -10.67 -13.02
C VAL A 50 -32.78 -10.28 -13.15
N PHE A 51 -32.35 -9.36 -12.31
CA PHE A 51 -30.99 -8.86 -12.23
C PHE A 51 -30.38 -9.33 -10.92
N ASP A 52 -29.22 -9.96 -11.02
CA ASP A 52 -28.46 -10.44 -9.88
C ASP A 52 -27.52 -9.33 -9.40
N PHE A 53 -27.54 -9.03 -8.11
CA PHE A 53 -26.69 -8.03 -7.48
C PHE A 53 -25.99 -8.68 -6.30
N LYS A 54 -24.65 -8.66 -6.27
CA LYS A 54 -23.88 -9.13 -5.12
C LYS A 54 -23.30 -7.95 -4.38
N LYS A 55 -23.27 -8.03 -3.06
CA LYS A 55 -22.70 -7.00 -2.20
C LYS A 55 -21.25 -6.68 -2.59
N GLU A 56 -20.49 -7.68 -3.01
CA GLU A 56 -19.12 -7.55 -3.52
C GLU A 56 -18.99 -6.58 -4.71
N ASP A 57 -20.01 -6.50 -5.58
CA ASP A 57 -20.04 -5.57 -6.71
C ASP A 57 -20.27 -4.10 -6.26
N PHE A 58 -20.72 -3.89 -5.03
CA PHE A 58 -20.96 -2.58 -4.40
C PHE A 58 -19.94 -2.24 -3.31
N GLU A 59 -19.29 -3.25 -2.73
CA GLU A 59 -18.11 -3.12 -1.89
C GLU A 59 -16.85 -2.82 -2.70
N SER A 60 -16.97 -2.73 -4.04
CA SER A 60 -15.88 -2.22 -4.86
C SER A 60 -15.79 -0.70 -4.76
N SER A 61 -14.71 -0.31 -4.10
CA SER A 61 -14.33 1.02 -3.70
C SER A 61 -15.16 1.55 -2.51
N GLU A 62 -14.74 1.14 -1.31
CA GLU A 62 -14.03 2.18 -0.54
C GLU A 62 -13.12 2.87 -1.55
N GLU A 63 -13.59 3.99 -2.12
CA GLU A 63 -12.70 5.11 -2.23
C GLU A 63 -12.05 5.12 -0.85
N ASN A 64 -10.84 4.55 -0.78
CA ASN A 64 -9.85 5.05 0.13
C ASN A 64 -9.82 6.53 -0.26
N GLU A 65 -10.74 7.33 0.28
CA GLU A 65 -10.43 8.67 0.69
C GLU A 65 -9.06 8.47 1.29
N PRO A 66 -7.99 8.98 0.65
CA PRO A 66 -6.66 8.74 1.17
C PRO A 66 -6.80 9.17 2.61
N ILE A 67 -6.66 8.22 3.55
CA ILE A 67 -6.68 8.51 4.98
C ILE A 67 -5.75 9.70 5.02
N LYS A 68 -6.31 10.89 5.27
CA LYS A 68 -5.53 12.13 5.26
C LYS A 68 -4.77 12.02 6.56
N LEU A 69 -3.74 11.17 6.53
CA LEU A 69 -2.78 10.99 7.58
C LEU A 69 -2.39 12.40 7.94
N SER A 70 -2.62 12.73 9.19
CA SER A 70 -2.28 14.05 9.69
C SER A 70 -0.81 14.30 9.36
N ALA A 71 -0.42 15.57 9.21
CA ALA A 71 0.99 15.88 8.94
C ALA A 71 1.91 15.23 9.99
N GLN A 72 1.43 15.07 11.23
CA GLN A 72 2.14 14.39 12.31
C GLN A 72 2.31 12.88 12.06
N GLU A 73 1.29 12.18 11.59
CA GLU A 73 1.40 10.74 11.28
C GLU A 73 2.33 10.49 10.10
N VAL A 74 2.28 11.34 9.07
CA VAL A 74 3.21 11.22 7.93
C VAL A 74 4.65 11.48 8.36
N ILE A 75 4.88 12.50 9.20
CA ILE A 75 6.21 12.76 9.77
C ILE A 75 6.69 11.55 10.59
N LYS A 76 5.82 10.92 11.38
CA LYS A 76 6.18 9.71 12.13
C LYS A 76 6.64 8.59 11.20
N PHE A 77 5.90 8.32 10.13
CA PHE A 77 6.29 7.30 9.16
C PHE A 77 7.58 7.63 8.41
N ILE A 78 7.82 8.92 8.11
CA ILE A 78 9.08 9.37 7.54
C ILE A 78 10.23 9.07 8.51
N LEU A 79 10.09 9.40 9.80
CA LEU A 79 11.13 9.14 10.81
C LEU A 79 11.36 7.63 11.05
N GLU A 80 10.32 6.80 10.90
CA GLU A 80 10.41 5.34 11.02
C GLU A 80 10.95 4.65 9.76
N ALA A 81 11.06 5.36 8.63
CA ALA A 81 11.56 4.78 7.38
C ALA A 81 13.02 4.32 7.53
N GLN A 82 13.32 3.13 7.02
CA GLN A 82 14.64 2.49 7.15
C GLN A 82 15.49 2.61 5.88
N ASN A 83 14.90 3.01 4.75
CA ASN A 83 15.56 3.13 3.46
C ASN A 83 14.90 4.23 2.61
N LEU A 84 15.57 4.63 1.53
CA LEU A 84 15.08 5.69 0.63
C LEU A 84 13.83 5.28 -0.17
N GLU A 85 13.63 3.98 -0.42
CA GLU A 85 12.44 3.47 -1.12
C GLU A 85 11.16 3.71 -0.29
N ASP A 86 11.25 3.53 1.02
CA ASP A 86 10.18 3.81 1.98
C ASP A 86 9.87 5.31 2.09
N LEU A 87 10.83 6.18 1.75
CA LEU A 87 10.60 7.63 1.72
C LEU A 87 9.94 8.08 0.43
N ALA A 88 10.20 7.43 -0.71
CA ALA A 88 9.77 7.87 -2.05
C ALA A 88 8.26 8.17 -2.15
N LYS A 89 7.42 7.43 -1.41
CA LYS A 89 5.96 7.65 -1.34
C LYS A 89 5.54 9.00 -0.74
N TYR A 90 6.44 9.70 -0.05
CA TYR A 90 6.19 11.01 0.57
C TYR A 90 6.84 12.18 -0.17
N ALA A 91 7.59 11.92 -1.26
CA ALA A 91 8.34 12.96 -1.99
C ALA A 91 7.45 14.03 -2.64
N THR A 92 6.20 13.68 -2.97
CA THR A 92 5.22 14.59 -3.59
C THR A 92 4.38 15.35 -2.57
N ASP A 93 4.64 15.22 -1.26
CA ASP A 93 3.86 15.90 -0.24
C ASP A 93 4.16 17.41 -0.20
N GLU A 94 3.14 18.27 -0.32
CA GLU A 94 3.32 19.72 -0.37
C GLU A 94 3.41 20.40 1.00
N ARG A 95 3.18 19.67 2.10
CA ARG A 95 3.14 20.24 3.45
C ARG A 95 4.56 20.55 3.93
N LYS A 96 4.82 21.82 4.28
CA LYS A 96 6.15 22.32 4.70
C LYS A 96 6.83 21.46 5.77
N THR A 97 6.07 21.02 6.78
CA THR A 97 6.62 20.21 7.89
C THR A 97 6.94 18.78 7.47
N VAL A 98 6.21 18.22 6.49
CA VAL A 98 6.45 16.90 5.94
C VAL A 98 7.69 16.92 5.04
N LYS A 99 7.83 17.95 4.17
CA LYS A 99 9.03 18.16 3.35
C LYS A 99 10.30 18.27 4.20
N ALA A 100 10.27 19.09 5.25
CA ALA A 100 11.43 19.25 6.13
C ALA A 100 11.82 17.94 6.83
N ALA A 101 10.83 17.11 7.23
CA ALA A 101 11.11 15.79 7.79
C ALA A 101 11.66 14.82 6.74
N PHE A 102 11.12 14.85 5.53
CA PHE A 102 11.56 14.03 4.39
C PHE A 102 13.01 14.33 4.04
N GLU A 103 13.36 15.61 3.82
CA GLU A 103 14.72 16.05 3.47
C GLU A 103 15.73 15.67 4.54
N LYS A 104 15.36 15.85 5.82
CA LYS A 104 16.23 15.46 6.94
C LYS A 104 16.48 13.95 6.96
N ARG A 105 15.42 13.13 6.83
CA ARG A 105 15.57 11.67 6.89
C ARG A 105 16.28 11.11 5.67
N SER A 106 16.08 11.68 4.48
CA SER A 106 16.81 11.26 3.29
C SER A 106 18.30 11.53 3.43
N GLU A 107 18.69 12.71 3.96
CA GLU A 107 20.10 13.04 4.21
C GLU A 107 20.71 12.09 5.25
N GLU A 108 20.01 11.81 6.36
CA GLU A 108 20.47 10.83 7.36
C GLU A 108 20.68 9.44 6.74
N LEU A 109 19.74 8.96 5.92
CA LEU A 109 19.85 7.64 5.27
C LEU A 109 20.92 7.59 4.18
N GLU A 110 21.17 8.68 3.46
CA GLU A 110 22.30 8.78 2.53
C GLU A 110 23.63 8.71 3.30
N THR A 111 23.75 9.41 4.43
CA THR A 111 24.97 9.35 5.26
C THR A 111 25.19 8.01 5.97
N ASP A 112 24.13 7.28 6.33
CA ASP A 112 24.25 5.92 6.89
C ASP A 112 24.67 4.89 5.83
N VAL A 113 24.36 5.12 4.56
CA VAL A 113 24.82 4.30 3.43
C VAL A 113 26.28 4.61 3.08
N ASP A 114 26.71 5.86 3.28
CA ASP A 114 28.11 6.32 3.19
C ASP A 114 28.88 6.11 4.51
N GLN A 115 28.75 4.96 5.16
CA GLN A 115 29.88 4.45 5.96
C GLN A 115 31.02 4.17 4.96
N GLU A 116 31.82 5.20 4.68
CA GLU A 116 32.90 5.19 3.71
C GLU A 116 33.79 3.97 3.95
N GLU A 117 33.67 2.95 3.10
CA GLU A 117 34.63 1.85 3.03
C GLU A 117 35.87 2.38 2.30
N GLU A 118 36.95 2.62 3.03
CA GLU A 118 38.22 2.95 2.38
C GLU A 118 38.86 1.63 1.88
N GLU A 119 39.18 1.58 0.59
CA GLU A 119 40.03 0.52 0.04
C GLU A 119 41.47 0.79 0.47
N VAL A 120 41.95 0.04 1.45
CA VAL A 120 43.32 0.16 1.94
C VAL A 120 44.13 -1.04 1.45
N GLU A 121 45.31 -0.77 0.93
CA GLU A 121 46.26 -1.83 0.56
C GLU A 121 46.86 -2.43 1.82
N VAL A 122 46.78 -3.76 1.93
CA VAL A 122 47.28 -4.50 3.09
C VAL A 122 48.81 -4.40 3.11
N THR A 123 49.33 -3.68 4.10
CA THR A 123 50.75 -3.57 4.37
C THR A 123 51.18 -4.54 5.47
N GLN A 124 52.49 -4.83 5.55
CA GLN A 124 53.05 -5.63 6.63
C GLN A 124 52.77 -5.02 8.02
N GLU A 125 52.73 -3.68 8.12
CA GLU A 125 52.42 -2.97 9.35
C GLU A 125 50.96 -3.20 9.78
N LEU A 126 50.03 -3.23 8.83
CA LEU A 126 48.61 -3.49 9.06
C LEU A 126 48.35 -4.92 9.55
N LEU A 127 49.01 -5.92 8.95
CA LEU A 127 48.92 -7.33 9.38
C LEU A 127 49.50 -7.54 10.77
N ASN A 128 50.57 -6.83 11.11
CA ASN A 128 51.18 -6.90 12.45
C ASN A 128 50.27 -6.25 13.51
N ALA A 129 49.52 -5.21 13.15
CA ALA A 129 48.56 -4.55 14.04
C ALA A 129 47.25 -5.32 14.19
N ASN A 130 46.87 -6.13 13.19
CA ASN A 130 45.61 -6.88 13.13
C ASN A 130 45.87 -8.36 12.77
N PRO A 131 46.26 -9.22 13.73
CA PRO A 131 46.59 -10.62 13.46
C PRO A 131 45.41 -11.44 12.93
N ASP A 132 44.17 -11.03 13.19
CA ASP A 132 42.96 -11.67 12.64
C ASP A 132 42.92 -11.65 11.11
N LEU A 133 43.55 -10.66 10.46
CA LEU A 133 43.66 -10.61 8.99
C LEU A 133 44.53 -11.75 8.44
N VAL A 134 45.51 -12.23 9.22
CA VAL A 134 46.36 -13.36 8.86
C VAL A 134 45.57 -14.67 8.93
N ASP A 135 44.71 -14.82 9.94
CA ASP A 135 43.85 -15.99 10.11
C ASP A 135 42.77 -16.09 9.01
N LEU A 136 42.37 -14.94 8.46
CA LEU A 136 41.49 -14.85 7.30
C LEU A 136 42.20 -15.08 5.96
N GLY A 137 43.53 -15.28 5.97
CA GLY A 137 44.32 -15.57 4.77
C GLY A 137 44.58 -14.37 3.85
N VAL A 138 44.43 -13.14 4.36
CA VAL A 138 44.61 -11.91 3.58
C VAL A 138 46.10 -11.70 3.25
N ALA A 139 46.42 -11.47 1.97
CA ALA A 139 47.79 -11.31 1.51
C ALA A 139 48.26 -9.84 1.51
N ILE A 140 49.57 -9.63 1.63
CA ILE A 140 50.19 -8.32 1.44
C ILE A 140 49.99 -7.86 0.00
N GLY A 141 49.56 -6.60 -0.18
CA GLY A 141 49.20 -6.04 -1.48
C GLY A 141 47.76 -6.34 -1.93
N GLU A 142 47.00 -7.08 -1.13
CA GLU A 142 45.55 -7.23 -1.33
C GLU A 142 44.85 -5.94 -0.90
N LYS A 143 43.81 -5.52 -1.63
CA LYS A 143 42.98 -4.38 -1.24
C LYS A 143 41.82 -4.89 -0.42
N ILE A 144 41.72 -4.42 0.81
CA ILE A 144 40.59 -4.71 1.68
C ILE A 144 39.79 -3.44 1.92
N LYS A 145 38.48 -3.63 2.09
CA LYS A 145 37.58 -2.57 2.48
C LYS A 145 37.48 -2.53 3.99
N ILE A 146 37.82 -1.40 4.59
CA ILE A 146 37.61 -1.19 6.01
C ILE A 146 36.66 -0.02 6.24
N PRO A 147 35.75 -0.11 7.22
CA PRO A 147 34.89 1.00 7.57
C PRO A 147 35.74 2.14 8.12
N LYS A 148 35.57 3.35 7.57
CA LYS A 148 36.23 4.54 8.05
C LYS A 148 35.67 4.91 9.43
N VAL A 149 36.54 4.93 10.44
CA VAL A 149 36.21 5.28 11.84
C VAL A 149 36.34 6.78 12.06
#